data_AF-A0A379EYE9-F1
#
_entry.id   AF-A0A379EYE9-F1
#
_cell.length_a   1.000
_cell.length_b   1.000
_cell.length_c   1.000
_cell.angle_alpha   90.00
_cell.angle_beta   90.00
_cell.angle_gamma   90.00
#
_symmetry.space_group_name_H-M   'P 1'
#
loop_
_entity.id
_entity.type
_entity.pdbx_description
1 polymer ?
#
loop_
_entity_poly.entity_id
_entity_poly.type
_entity_poly.pdbx_seq_one_letter_code
_entity_poly.pdbx_strand_id
1 'polypeptide(L)' 'MAYKLLTTHQFEKDLKRCKKRGLPMDKLKEVINELVTKGKVPTQFRPHLLHGNRDGQWECHIQPDWLLIWNRTTQN' A
#
# COMPACT_ATOMS: atom_id res chain seq x y z
N MET A 1 11.54 13.35 7.79
CA MET A 1 12.33 12.37 7.01
C MET A 1 11.36 11.60 6.14
N ALA A 2 11.65 11.44 4.84
CA ALA A 2 10.81 10.67 3.92
C ALA A 2 11.24 9.20 3.91
N TYR A 3 10.29 8.27 3.85
CA TYR A 3 10.55 6.85 3.71
C TYR A 3 10.96 6.50 2.28
N LYS A 4 11.91 5.58 2.12
CA LYS A 4 12.29 5.06 0.81
C LYS A 4 11.22 4.07 0.32
N LEU A 5 10.65 4.32 -0.85
CA LEU A 5 9.72 3.41 -1.50
C LEU A 5 10.49 2.31 -2.23
N LEU A 6 10.14 1.05 -1.95
CA LEU A 6 10.58 -0.11 -2.71
C LEU A 6 9.35 -0.88 -3.17
N THR A 7 9.35 -1.34 -4.42
CA THR A 7 8.27 -2.13 -5.01
C THR A 7 8.72 -3.56 -5.25
N THR A 8 7.76 -4.49 -5.23
CA THR A 8 8.00 -5.88 -5.64
C THR A 8 7.58 -6.07 -7.10
N HIS A 9 8.12 -7.07 -7.79
CA HIS A 9 7.67 -7.43 -9.13
C HIS A 9 6.16 -7.77 -9.19
N GLN A 10 5.62 -8.37 -8.13
CA GLN A 10 4.19 -8.67 -8.03
C GLN A 10 3.37 -7.38 -7.98
N PHE A 11 3.78 -6.41 -7.15
CA PHE A 11 3.15 -5.10 -7.08
C PHE A 11 3.14 -4.39 -8.44
N GLU A 12 4.23 -4.42 -9.18
CA GLU A 12 4.31 -3.78 -10.50
C GLU A 12 3.37 -4.42 -11.54
N LYS A 13 3.24 -5.76 -11.51
CA LYS A 13 2.27 -6.48 -12.36
C LYS A 13 0.83 -6.12 -11.99
N ASP A 14 0.53 -6.07 -10.70
CA ASP A 14 -0.81 -5.71 -10.22
C ASP A 14 -1.15 -4.24 -10.50
N LEU A 15 -0.18 -3.33 -10.39
CA LEU A 15 -0.32 -1.93 -10.75
C LEU A 15 -0.71 -1.77 -12.23
N LYS A 16 -0.03 -2.48 -13.14
CA LYS A 16 -0.37 -2.50 -14.57
C LYS A 16 -1.78 -3.03 -14.80
N ARG A 17 -2.19 -4.08 -14.09
CA ARG A 17 -3.54 -4.65 -14.16
C ARG A 17 -4.61 -3.65 -13.66
N CYS A 18 -4.35 -2.96 -12.55
CA CYS A 18 -5.24 -1.95 -11.99
C CYS A 18 -5.46 -0.79 -12.98
N LYS A 19 -4.37 -0.30 -13.59
CA LYS A 19 -4.42 0.72 -14.65
C LYS A 19 -5.26 0.26 -15.84
N LYS A 20 -5.03 -0.97 -16.33
CA LYS A 20 -5.81 -1.56 -17.44
C LYS A 20 -7.30 -1.68 -17.13
N ARG A 21 -7.67 -1.88 -15.86
CA ARG A 21 -9.06 -1.96 -15.39
C ARG A 21 -9.71 -0.59 -15.13
N GLY A 22 -8.98 0.51 -15.28
CA GLY A 22 -9.50 1.85 -15.04
C GLY A 22 -9.75 2.17 -13.56
N LEU A 23 -9.03 1.51 -12.64
CA LEU A 23 -9.14 1.85 -11.21
C LEU A 23 -8.64 3.28 -10.94
N PRO A 24 -9.18 3.97 -9.92
CA PRO A 24 -8.84 5.37 -9.65
C PRO A 24 -7.44 5.49 -9.07
N MET A 25 -6.45 5.57 -9.96
CA MET A 25 -5.03 5.51 -9.58
C MET A 25 -4.56 6.67 -8.70
N ASP A 26 -5.25 7.80 -8.73
CA ASP A 26 -4.96 8.94 -7.87
C ASP A 26 -5.17 8.60 -6.39
N LYS A 27 -6.14 7.73 -6.06
CA LYS A 27 -6.33 7.25 -4.68
C LYS A 27 -5.17 6.39 -4.21
N LEU A 28 -4.63 5.52 -5.06
CA LEU A 28 -3.42 4.77 -4.74
C LEU A 28 -2.23 5.71 -4.52
N LYS A 29 -2.09 6.72 -5.38
CA LYS A 29 -1.00 7.69 -5.28
C LYS A 29 -1.08 8.49 -3.98
N GLU A 30 -2.27 8.89 -3.55
CA GLU A 30 -2.51 9.54 -2.26
C GLU A 30 -2.01 8.66 -1.10
N VAL A 31 -2.43 7.39 -1.05
CA VAL A 31 -2.01 6.46 0.01
C VAL A 31 -0.50 6.23 0.02
N ILE A 32 0.14 6.06 -1.15
CA ILE A 32 1.60 5.91 -1.24
C ILE A 32 2.31 7.18 -0.77
N ASN A 33 1.81 8.36 -1.12
CA ASN A 33 2.40 9.63 -0.69
C ASN A 33 2.30 9.79 0.84
N GLU A 34 1.18 9.44 1.45
CA GLU A 34 1.02 9.44 2.91
C GLU A 34 2.02 8.49 3.60
N LEU A 35 2.20 7.28 3.05
CA LEU A 35 3.21 6.33 3.52
C LEU A 35 4.64 6.89 3.42
N VAL A 36 5.00 7.45 2.25
CA VAL A 36 6.35 7.98 2.01
C VAL A 36 6.64 9.21 2.86
N THR A 37 5.66 10.09 3.05
CA THR A 37 5.86 11.37 3.75
C THR A 37 5.70 11.25 5.26
N LYS A 38 4.73 10.47 5.74
CA LYS A 38 4.36 10.39 7.16
C LYS A 38 4.58 9.02 7.79
N GLY A 39 4.85 7.99 6.98
CA GLY A 39 5.02 6.62 7.48
C GLY A 39 3.72 5.96 7.96
N LYS A 40 2.56 6.59 7.68
CA LYS A 40 1.24 6.12 8.12
C LYS A 40 0.19 6.38 7.05
N VAL A 41 -0.85 5.56 7.05
CA VAL A 41 -2.03 5.72 6.20
C VAL A 41 -3.15 6.35 7.02
N PRO A 42 -3.94 7.30 6.48
CA PRO A 42 -5.12 7.83 7.16
C PRO A 42 -6.13 6.74 7.56
N THR A 43 -6.80 6.91 8.70
CA THR A 43 -7.73 5.92 9.27
C THR A 43 -8.91 5.57 8.35
N GLN A 44 -9.29 6.48 7.45
CA GLN A 44 -10.34 6.25 6.45
C GLN A 44 -10.07 5.06 5.51
N PHE A 45 -8.79 4.71 5.29
CA PHE A 45 -8.39 3.55 4.49
C PHE A 45 -8.27 2.27 5.33
N ARG A 46 -8.60 2.32 6.63
CA ARG A 46 -8.63 1.18 7.56
C ARG A 46 -7.33 0.35 7.58
N PRO A 47 -6.17 1.00 7.84
CA PRO A 47 -4.91 0.28 7.90
C PRO A 47 -4.89 -0.68 9.11
N HIS A 48 -4.44 -1.91 8.89
CA HIS A 48 -4.33 -2.92 9.94
C HIS A 48 -3.19 -3.90 9.65
N LEU A 49 -2.73 -4.61 10.68
CA LEU A 49 -1.78 -5.72 10.53
C LEU A 49 -2.54 -6.97 10.08
N LEU A 50 -1.99 -7.63 9.08
CA LEU A 50 -2.41 -8.96 8.66
C LEU A 50 -1.88 -10.01 9.62
N HIS A 51 -2.61 -11.13 9.69
CA HIS A 51 -2.29 -12.29 10.52
C HIS A 51 -2.24 -13.57 9.66
N GLY A 52 -1.66 -14.65 10.19
CA GLY A 52 -1.59 -15.95 9.51
C GLY A 52 -0.48 -15.99 8.45
N ASN A 53 -0.79 -16.38 7.21
CA ASN A 53 0.22 -16.54 6.15
C ASN A 53 0.95 -15.24 5.76
N ARG A 54 0.40 -14.09 6.16
CA ARG A 54 0.97 -12.76 5.92
C ARG A 54 1.17 -12.00 7.23
N ASP A 55 1.42 -12.72 8.31
CA ASP A 55 1.63 -12.14 9.63
C ASP A 55 2.69 -11.04 9.61
N GLY A 56 2.39 -9.91 10.24
CA GLY A 56 3.27 -8.75 10.32
C GLY A 56 3.31 -7.86 9.07
N GLN A 57 2.66 -8.24 7.97
CA GLN A 57 2.43 -7.33 6.84
C GLN A 57 1.30 -6.35 7.17
N TRP A 58 1.34 -5.14 6.63
CA TRP A 58 0.26 -4.18 6.74
C TRP A 58 -0.66 -4.25 5.53
N GLU A 59 -1.95 -4.00 5.74
CA GLU A 59 -2.96 -3.86 4.69
C GLU A 59 -3.85 -2.63 4.92
N CYS A 60 -4.32 -2.01 3.84
CA CYS A 60 -5.39 -1.03 3.88
C CYS A 60 -6.30 -1.14 2.65
N HIS A 61 -7.55 -0.67 2.79
CA HIS A 61 -8.54 -0.61 1.72
C HIS A 61 -8.49 0.75 1.02
N ILE A 62 -8.05 0.77 -0.25
CA ILE A 62 -8.22 1.94 -1.13
C ILE A 62 -9.69 2.03 -1.58
N GLN A 63 -10.31 0.88 -1.81
CA GLN A 63 -11.74 0.63 -1.99
C GLN A 63 -12.10 -0.73 -1.35
N PRO A 64 -13.38 -1.10 -1.18
CA PRO A 64 -13.76 -2.36 -0.55
C PRO A 64 -13.01 -3.59 -1.10
N ASP A 65 -12.92 -3.73 -2.42
CA ASP A 65 -12.23 -4.84 -3.11
C ASP A 65 -10.88 -4.44 -3.72
N TRP A 66 -10.28 -3.34 -3.24
CA TRP A 66 -8.96 -2.89 -3.72
C TRP A 66 -8.05 -2.57 -2.54
N LEU A 67 -7.14 -3.50 -2.28
CA LEU A 67 -6.26 -3.50 -1.12
C LEU A 67 -4.84 -3.10 -1.52
N LEU A 68 -4.15 -2.40 -0.61
CA LEU A 68 -2.71 -2.22 -0.65
C LEU A 68 -2.08 -2.97 0.52
N ILE A 69 -1.10 -3.81 0.22
CA ILE A 69 -0.31 -4.53 1.23
C ILE A 69 1.12 -4.01 1.17
N TRP A 70 1.72 -3.72 2.33
CA TRP A 70 3.09 -3.25 2.43
C TRP A 70 3.81 -3.78 3.67
N ASN A 71 5.15 -3.71 3.64
CA ASN A 71 6.01 -3.98 4.78
C ASN A 71 6.70 -2.69 5.20
N ARG A 72 6.92 -2.52 6.50
CA ARG A 72 7.78 -1.45 7.04
C ARG A 72 9.09 -2.08 7.47
N THR A 73 10.17 -1.82 6.74
CA THR A 73 11.51 -2.24 7.13
C THR A 73 12.26 -1.04 7.71
N THR A 74 12.75 -1.17 8.94
CA THR A 74 13.76 -0.26 9.47
C THR A 74 15.11 -0.78 8.98
N GLN A 75 15.86 0.02 8.21
CA GLN A 75 17.28 -0.29 8.02
C GLN A 75 17.98 0.08 9.32
N ASN A 76 18.55 -0.91 10.00
CA ASN A 76 19.56 -0.71 11.05
C ASN A 76 20.91 -0.42 10.40
#